data_AF-A0A174ICA3-F1
#
_entry.id   AF-A0A174ICA3-F1
#
_cell.length_a   1.000
_cell.length_b   1.000
_cell.length_c   1.000
_cell.angle_alpha   90.00
_cell.angle_beta   90.00
_cell.angle_gamma   90.00
#
_symmetry.space_group_name_H-M   'P 1'
#
loop_
_entity.id
_entity.type
_entity.pdbx_description
1 polymer ?
#
loop_
_entity_poly.entity_id
_entity_poly.type
_entity_poly.pdbx_seq_one_letter_code
_entity_poly.pdbx_strand_id
1 'polypeptide(L)'
;MSHPAIEVPAPIAAEIKPWMLPSCREKNLDIFGMERPALICKPHSTAYGIPSGFSTGTLLDVDLTDPKKIIQFVERYGLPVTPYAGQSERVEKRFTSNDVFSDKPEQDGLDIWYDALNASERCSEISLNPECALFNNFKDKGRSQGTEVANLIEDIRYKKEQVILLDDLVTTMAFMQLATLLFTGKAAYGDRAYDYVLHQVCISQNKEIIENRFSQLRMALQMFDASKSQLAVAKPGTFEMDEGTKIWVSNQFKTIEVALATFIDLAINPQPEPHTFIQEQTLRRMVNRNLNGQNPIYGSLTRAWAIQLLETLESHFSWNTCRECGRPYKIRQQKMRAYVKQEDANEDRFKERNNARDKNGYCCKAHEQRIRRKNDKKISNDQMDKVARKMDGLDQ
;
A
#
# COMPACT_ATOMS: atom_id res chain seq x y z
N MET A 1 16.70 -53.11 -17.13
CA MET A 1 15.24 -52.95 -16.97
C MET A 1 14.98 -51.51 -16.57
N SER A 2 14.46 -50.71 -17.51
CA SER A 2 14.14 -49.30 -17.35
C SER A 2 12.80 -49.17 -16.61
N HIS A 3 12.81 -48.61 -15.40
CA HIS A 3 11.57 -48.16 -14.77
C HIS A 3 10.95 -47.06 -15.63
N PRO A 4 9.68 -47.15 -16.03
CA PRO A 4 9.02 -46.03 -16.70
C PRO A 4 8.96 -44.87 -15.71
N ALA A 5 9.43 -43.70 -16.14
CA ALA A 5 9.25 -42.46 -15.39
C ALA A 5 7.73 -42.24 -15.26
N ILE A 6 7.22 -42.37 -14.04
CA ILE A 6 5.86 -41.97 -13.72
C ILE A 6 5.85 -40.45 -13.94
N GLU A 7 5.13 -39.99 -14.98
CA GLU A 7 4.82 -38.58 -15.13
C GLU A 7 4.00 -38.16 -13.91
N VAL A 8 4.66 -37.47 -12.98
CA VAL A 8 3.98 -36.82 -11.86
C VAL A 8 3.07 -35.78 -12.49
N PRO A 9 1.75 -35.81 -12.25
CA PRO A 9 0.85 -34.77 -12.74
C PRO A 9 1.39 -33.41 -12.31
N ALA A 10 1.53 -32.47 -13.26
CA ALA A 10 1.88 -31.10 -12.92
C ALA A 10 0.89 -30.62 -11.85
N PRO A 11 1.36 -30.04 -10.73
CA PRO A 11 0.46 -29.59 -9.67
C PRO A 11 -0.56 -28.65 -10.29
N ILE A 12 -1.85 -28.94 -10.10
CA ILE A 12 -2.94 -28.06 -10.52
C ILE A 12 -2.63 -26.68 -9.93
N ALA A 13 -2.33 -25.71 -10.80
CA ALA A 13 -2.03 -24.36 -10.36
C ALA A 13 -3.24 -23.87 -9.57
N ALA A 14 -3.05 -23.60 -8.28
CA ALA A 14 -4.17 -23.22 -7.42
C ALA A 14 -4.86 -21.96 -7.99
N GLU A 15 -6.18 -21.95 -7.94
CA GLU A 15 -7.03 -20.98 -8.62
C GLU A 15 -6.86 -19.58 -8.02
N ILE A 16 -6.37 -18.63 -8.82
CA ILE A 16 -6.27 -17.24 -8.38
C ILE A 16 -7.67 -16.61 -8.46
N LYS A 17 -8.31 -16.37 -7.32
CA LYS A 17 -9.43 -15.42 -7.27
C LYS A 17 -8.92 -14.07 -7.82
N PRO A 18 -9.60 -13.47 -8.80
CA PRO A 18 -9.23 -12.15 -9.30
C PRO A 18 -9.88 -11.03 -8.49
N TRP A 19 -9.49 -9.79 -8.75
CA TRP A 19 -10.18 -8.59 -8.30
C TRP A 19 -10.40 -7.60 -9.44
N MET A 20 -11.32 -6.66 -9.24
CA MET A 20 -11.73 -5.72 -10.27
C MET A 20 -10.71 -4.56 -10.44
N LEU A 21 -10.37 -4.26 -11.69
CA LEU A 21 -9.67 -3.05 -12.11
C LEU A 21 -10.72 -2.07 -12.66
N PRO A 22 -10.92 -0.91 -12.00
CA PRO A 22 -11.92 0.04 -12.44
C PRO A 22 -11.40 0.99 -13.51
N SER A 23 -12.31 1.61 -14.24
CA SER A 23 -12.11 2.95 -14.80
C SER A 23 -12.69 3.96 -13.82
N CYS A 24 -11.96 5.03 -13.53
CA CYS A 24 -12.32 5.99 -12.50
C CYS A 24 -12.55 7.38 -13.08
N ARG A 25 -13.51 8.11 -12.50
CA ARG A 25 -13.68 9.55 -12.70
C ARG A 25 -13.85 10.25 -11.37
N GLU A 26 -13.23 11.42 -11.25
CA GLU A 26 -13.41 12.31 -10.09
C GLU A 26 -14.83 12.88 -10.06
N LYS A 27 -15.36 13.01 -8.84
CA LYS A 27 -16.60 13.73 -8.54
C LYS A 27 -16.51 14.29 -7.12
N ASN A 28 -17.12 15.45 -6.87
CA ASN A 28 -17.37 15.92 -5.51
C ASN A 28 -18.80 15.55 -5.08
N LEU A 29 -18.93 15.11 -3.83
CA LEU A 29 -20.17 14.65 -3.23
C LEU A 29 -20.48 15.45 -1.98
N ASP A 30 -21.75 15.80 -1.79
CA ASP A 30 -22.21 16.33 -0.51
C ASP A 30 -22.61 15.16 0.39
N ILE A 31 -21.93 15.04 1.53
CA ILE A 31 -22.20 14.03 2.54
C ILE A 31 -22.24 14.75 3.89
N PHE A 32 -23.40 14.69 4.57
CA PHE A 32 -23.62 15.41 5.82
C PHE A 32 -23.39 16.93 5.73
N GLY A 33 -23.75 17.56 4.60
CA GLY A 33 -23.59 19.01 4.39
C GLY A 33 -22.15 19.44 4.15
N MET A 34 -21.27 18.51 3.77
CA MET A 34 -19.87 18.77 3.47
C MET A 34 -19.51 18.21 2.09
N GLU A 35 -18.92 19.04 1.24
CA GLU A 35 -18.38 18.61 -0.04
C GLU A 35 -17.11 17.76 0.16
N ARG A 36 -17.09 16.57 -0.43
CA ARG A 36 -16.02 15.58 -0.30
C ARG A 36 -15.59 15.07 -1.69
N PRO A 37 -14.28 15.05 -2.00
CA PRO A 37 -13.81 14.46 -3.24
C PRO A 37 -13.93 12.94 -3.21
N ALA A 38 -14.40 12.38 -4.32
CA ALA A 38 -14.66 10.95 -4.49
C ALA A 38 -14.31 10.48 -5.89
N LEU A 39 -14.14 9.17 -6.03
CA LEU A 39 -14.03 8.48 -7.30
C LEU A 39 -15.30 7.69 -7.57
N ILE A 40 -15.90 7.92 -8.74
CA ILE A 40 -16.87 6.98 -9.31
C ILE A 40 -16.07 5.94 -10.09
N CYS A 41 -16.14 4.70 -9.64
CA CYS A 41 -15.43 3.56 -10.17
C CYS A 41 -16.40 2.68 -10.96
N LYS A 42 -16.06 2.36 -12.21
CA LYS A 42 -16.82 1.44 -13.07
C LYS A 42 -15.96 0.23 -13.42
N PRO A 43 -16.51 -1.00 -13.45
CA PRO A 43 -15.72 -2.18 -13.74
C PRO A 43 -15.22 -2.13 -15.17
N HIS A 44 -13.92 -2.35 -15.34
CA HIS A 44 -13.26 -2.29 -16.63
C HIS A 44 -12.59 -3.62 -16.99
N SER A 45 -11.75 -4.15 -16.12
CA SER A 45 -11.09 -5.43 -16.32
C SER A 45 -10.87 -6.14 -14.98
N THR A 46 -10.21 -7.30 -15.00
CA THR A 46 -9.83 -8.03 -13.80
C THR A 46 -8.31 -8.15 -13.68
N ALA A 47 -7.83 -8.23 -12.44
CA ALA A 47 -6.45 -8.53 -12.12
C ALA A 47 -6.35 -9.88 -11.42
N TYR A 48 -5.33 -10.63 -11.78
CA TYR A 48 -4.97 -11.94 -11.24
C TYR A 48 -3.66 -11.87 -10.43
N GLY A 49 -3.09 -10.69 -10.25
CA GLY A 49 -1.84 -10.57 -9.50
C GLY A 49 -1.17 -9.21 -9.66
N ILE A 50 -0.30 -8.91 -8.70
CA ILE A 50 0.63 -7.78 -8.77
C ILE A 50 2.02 -8.26 -9.21
N PRO A 51 2.78 -7.43 -9.93
CA PRO A 51 4.14 -7.77 -10.36
C PRO A 51 5.07 -7.95 -9.18
N SER A 52 6.02 -8.88 -9.28
CA SER A 52 7.05 -9.08 -8.27
C SER A 52 7.78 -7.78 -7.91
N GLY A 53 8.03 -7.54 -6.61
CA GLY A 53 8.65 -6.31 -6.11
C GLY A 53 7.73 -5.09 -6.07
N PHE A 54 6.43 -5.23 -6.36
CA PHE A 54 5.44 -4.16 -6.24
C PHE A 54 5.42 -3.51 -4.85
N SER A 55 5.45 -4.32 -3.78
CA SER A 55 5.34 -3.84 -2.39
C SER A 55 6.44 -2.83 -2.05
N THR A 56 7.69 -3.12 -2.40
CA THR A 56 8.87 -2.25 -2.17
C THR A 56 9.18 -1.30 -3.33
N GLY A 57 8.37 -1.35 -4.40
CA GLY A 57 8.57 -0.61 -5.63
C GLY A 57 7.51 0.46 -5.83
N THR A 58 6.65 0.26 -6.84
CA THR A 58 5.70 1.27 -7.33
C THR A 58 4.75 1.77 -6.25
N LEU A 59 4.36 0.94 -5.27
CA LEU A 59 3.49 1.36 -4.17
C LEU A 59 4.06 2.57 -3.42
N LEU A 60 5.36 2.56 -3.12
CA LEU A 60 6.05 3.61 -2.35
C LEU A 60 6.30 4.89 -3.17
N ASP A 61 6.04 4.86 -4.48
CA ASP A 61 6.29 5.95 -5.42
C ASP A 61 5.02 6.72 -5.81
N VAL A 62 3.84 6.26 -5.37
CA VAL A 62 2.57 6.92 -5.63
C VAL A 62 2.49 8.20 -4.84
N ASP A 63 2.16 9.29 -5.53
CA ASP A 63 1.84 10.58 -4.91
C ASP A 63 0.40 10.54 -4.42
N LEU A 64 0.21 10.66 -3.11
CA LEU A 64 -1.09 10.66 -2.47
C LEU A 64 -1.69 12.07 -2.40
N THR A 65 -0.94 13.11 -2.80
CA THR A 65 -1.41 14.50 -2.86
C THR A 65 -2.07 14.85 -4.19
N ASP A 66 -1.81 14.08 -5.24
CA ASP A 66 -2.35 14.29 -6.59
C ASP A 66 -3.45 13.24 -6.91
N PRO A 67 -4.74 13.64 -6.92
CA PRO A 67 -5.85 12.75 -7.24
C PRO A 67 -5.67 11.98 -8.57
N LYS A 68 -5.01 12.59 -9.57
CA LYS A 68 -4.75 11.95 -10.86
C LYS A 68 -3.77 10.79 -10.73
N LYS A 69 -2.81 10.87 -9.81
CA LYS A 69 -1.87 9.76 -9.53
C LYS A 69 -2.57 8.63 -8.79
N ILE A 70 -3.50 8.96 -7.90
CA ILE A 70 -4.34 7.98 -7.20
C ILE A 70 -5.21 7.24 -8.21
N ILE A 71 -5.91 7.95 -9.10
CA ILE A 71 -6.69 7.33 -10.20
C ILE A 71 -5.79 6.41 -11.04
N GLN A 72 -4.65 6.92 -11.53
CA GLN A 72 -3.74 6.13 -12.36
C GLN A 72 -3.24 4.87 -11.65
N PHE A 73 -3.09 4.92 -10.33
CA PHE A 73 -2.72 3.75 -9.54
C PHE A 73 -3.89 2.77 -9.43
N VAL A 74 -5.07 3.27 -9.06
CA VAL A 74 -6.29 2.49 -8.90
C VAL A 74 -6.68 1.77 -10.20
N GLU A 75 -6.66 2.45 -11.34
CA GLU A 75 -6.99 1.84 -12.64
C GLU A 75 -5.97 0.76 -13.06
N ARG A 76 -4.71 0.88 -12.61
CA ARG A 76 -3.62 -0.07 -12.98
C ARG A 76 -3.51 -1.28 -12.08
N TYR A 77 -3.90 -1.14 -10.81
CA TYR A 77 -3.65 -2.14 -9.78
C TYR A 77 -4.92 -2.57 -9.02
N GLY A 78 -6.02 -1.84 -9.16
CA GLY A 78 -7.28 -2.09 -8.46
C GLY A 78 -7.42 -1.17 -7.25
N LEU A 79 -8.56 -1.31 -6.57
CA LEU A 79 -8.89 -0.50 -5.40
C LEU A 79 -8.16 -1.03 -4.15
N PRO A 80 -7.37 -0.20 -3.46
CA PRO A 80 -7.02 -0.42 -2.08
C PRO A 80 -8.30 -0.46 -1.25
N VAL A 81 -8.52 -1.59 -0.59
CA VAL A 81 -9.66 -1.81 0.29
C VAL A 81 -9.19 -1.70 1.74
N THR A 82 -9.93 -0.95 2.56
CA THR A 82 -9.74 -0.88 4.00
C THR A 82 -9.86 -2.28 4.61
N PRO A 83 -8.93 -2.72 5.47
CA PRO A 83 -8.91 -4.10 5.93
C PRO A 83 -9.75 -4.27 7.20
N TYR A 84 -11.07 -4.23 7.06
CA TYR A 84 -11.99 -4.81 8.05
C TYR A 84 -12.70 -6.01 7.43
N ALA A 85 -13.27 -6.86 8.28
CA ALA A 85 -13.83 -8.14 7.85
C ALA A 85 -14.90 -7.96 6.75
N GLY A 86 -14.77 -8.76 5.70
CA GLY A 86 -15.70 -8.78 4.57
C GLY A 86 -15.69 -7.54 3.66
N GLN A 87 -14.81 -6.54 3.87
CA GLN A 87 -14.86 -5.32 3.05
C GLN A 87 -14.50 -5.57 1.59
N SER A 88 -13.55 -6.48 1.33
CA SER A 88 -13.18 -6.83 -0.04
C SER A 88 -14.36 -7.45 -0.78
N GLU A 89 -15.08 -8.37 -0.14
CA GLU A 89 -16.28 -9.00 -0.67
C GLU A 89 -17.40 -7.99 -0.91
N ARG A 90 -17.59 -7.03 0.00
CA ARG A 90 -18.59 -5.96 -0.15
C ARG A 90 -18.29 -5.06 -1.35
N VAL A 91 -17.02 -4.66 -1.50
CA VAL A 91 -16.56 -3.85 -2.63
C VAL A 91 -16.78 -4.62 -3.94
N GLU A 92 -16.35 -5.87 -4.03
CA GLU A 92 -16.57 -6.69 -5.23
C GLU A 92 -18.05 -6.94 -5.51
N LYS A 93 -18.87 -7.15 -4.47
CA LYS A 93 -20.32 -7.30 -4.62
C LYS A 93 -20.93 -6.09 -5.32
N ARG A 94 -20.58 -4.86 -4.93
CA ARG A 94 -21.10 -3.63 -5.58
C ARG A 94 -20.81 -3.54 -7.08
N PHE A 95 -19.69 -4.09 -7.55
CA PHE A 95 -19.38 -4.17 -8.99
C PHE A 95 -20.18 -5.23 -9.74
N THR A 96 -20.78 -6.19 -9.04
CA THR A 96 -21.53 -7.31 -9.63
C THR A 96 -23.04 -7.13 -9.51
N SER A 97 -23.55 -6.81 -8.32
CA SER A 97 -24.93 -6.46 -8.04
C SER A 97 -25.02 -5.41 -6.93
N ASN A 98 -25.95 -4.46 -7.09
CA ASN A 98 -26.23 -3.47 -6.05
C ASN A 98 -27.74 -3.32 -5.92
N ASP A 99 -28.31 -4.02 -4.94
CA ASP A 99 -29.75 -4.10 -4.70
C ASP A 99 -30.15 -3.42 -3.37
N VAL A 100 -29.25 -2.66 -2.75
CA VAL A 100 -29.49 -1.99 -1.46
C VAL A 100 -30.07 -0.60 -1.74
N PHE A 101 -31.31 -0.39 -1.30
CA PHE A 101 -32.04 0.87 -1.41
C PHE A 101 -32.22 1.48 -0.02
N SER A 102 -32.19 2.80 0.05
CA SER A 102 -32.36 3.51 1.31
C SER A 102 -33.12 4.81 1.12
N ASP A 103 -34.20 4.98 1.88
CA ASP A 103 -34.90 6.26 2.04
C ASP A 103 -34.19 7.17 3.06
N LYS A 104 -33.15 6.65 3.75
CA LYS A 104 -32.33 7.34 4.76
C LYS A 104 -30.84 7.01 4.56
N PRO A 105 -30.26 7.36 3.41
CA PRO A 105 -28.95 6.86 2.97
C PRO A 105 -27.80 7.19 3.92
N GLU A 106 -27.91 8.30 4.65
CA GLU A 106 -26.97 8.65 5.70
C GLU A 106 -27.01 7.68 6.89
N GLN A 107 -28.19 7.39 7.45
CA GLN A 107 -28.30 6.49 8.58
C GLN A 107 -27.96 5.05 8.17
N ASP A 108 -28.56 4.59 7.07
CA ASP A 108 -28.39 3.20 6.63
C ASP A 108 -26.93 2.93 6.19
N GLY A 109 -26.24 3.92 5.62
CA GLY A 109 -24.83 3.80 5.26
C GLY A 109 -23.93 3.71 6.49
N LEU A 110 -24.25 4.47 7.54
CA LEU A 110 -23.57 4.36 8.84
C LEU A 110 -23.79 2.99 9.47
N ASP A 111 -25.01 2.46 9.39
CA ASP A 111 -25.37 1.16 9.94
C ASP A 111 -24.66 0.02 9.16
N ILE A 112 -24.64 0.06 7.83
CA ILE A 112 -23.88 -0.88 6.99
C ILE A 112 -22.40 -0.90 7.37
N TRP A 113 -21.81 0.28 7.56
CA TRP A 113 -20.41 0.41 7.97
C TRP A 113 -20.18 -0.15 9.38
N TYR A 114 -21.05 0.19 10.33
CA TYR A 114 -20.96 -0.27 11.71
C TYR A 114 -21.11 -1.78 11.81
N ASP A 115 -22.07 -2.36 11.10
CA ASP A 115 -22.27 -3.80 11.01
C ASP A 115 -21.07 -4.50 10.39
N ALA A 116 -20.39 -3.88 9.40
CA ALA A 116 -19.12 -4.38 8.86
C ALA A 116 -18.04 -4.46 9.91
N LEU A 117 -17.88 -3.37 10.66
CA LEU A 117 -16.84 -3.24 11.65
C LEU A 117 -17.06 -4.20 12.83
N ASN A 118 -18.28 -4.66 13.06
CA ASN A 118 -18.62 -5.59 14.14
C ASN A 118 -19.06 -6.97 13.63
N ALA A 119 -18.84 -7.28 12.35
CA ALA A 119 -19.27 -8.52 11.72
C ALA A 119 -18.50 -9.76 12.23
N SER A 120 -17.41 -9.57 12.97
CA SER A 120 -16.63 -10.66 13.54
C SER A 120 -16.07 -10.33 14.92
N GLU A 121 -15.89 -11.37 15.74
CA GLU A 121 -15.26 -11.29 17.06
C GLU A 121 -13.88 -10.61 16.99
N ARG A 122 -13.13 -10.90 15.92
CA ARG A 122 -11.84 -10.27 15.64
C ARG A 122 -11.93 -8.76 15.41
N CYS A 123 -12.93 -8.27 14.68
CA CYS A 123 -13.07 -6.82 14.51
C CYS A 123 -13.53 -6.15 15.82
N SER A 124 -14.35 -6.84 16.62
CA SER A 124 -14.69 -6.40 17.98
C SER A 124 -13.44 -6.28 18.87
N GLU A 125 -12.54 -7.25 18.86
CA GLU A 125 -11.27 -7.20 19.61
C GLU A 125 -10.38 -6.03 19.17
N ILE A 126 -10.24 -5.80 17.85
CA ILE A 126 -9.51 -4.66 17.30
C ILE A 126 -10.12 -3.34 17.77
N SER A 127 -11.47 -3.26 17.78
CA SER A 127 -12.18 -2.05 18.19
C SER A 127 -11.95 -1.69 19.66
N LEU A 128 -11.74 -2.70 20.51
CA LEU A 128 -11.53 -2.55 21.95
C LEU A 128 -10.06 -2.40 22.33
N ASN A 129 -9.12 -2.73 21.44
CA ASN A 129 -7.69 -2.66 21.70
C ASN A 129 -7.16 -1.21 21.55
N PRO A 130 -6.67 -0.57 22.62
CA PRO A 130 -6.12 0.79 22.56
C PRO A 130 -4.90 0.91 21.63
N GLU A 131 -4.11 -0.15 21.47
CA GLU A 131 -2.97 -0.19 20.55
C GLU A 131 -3.40 -0.17 19.08
N CYS A 132 -4.68 -0.48 18.80
CA CYS A 132 -5.30 -0.41 17.48
C CYS A 132 -6.06 0.90 17.24
N ALA A 133 -5.86 1.94 18.07
CA ALA A 133 -6.55 3.23 17.95
C ALA A 133 -6.37 3.90 16.57
N LEU A 134 -5.30 3.56 15.82
CA LEU A 134 -5.07 4.06 14.46
C LEU A 134 -6.18 3.65 13.46
N PHE A 135 -6.95 2.59 13.74
CA PHE A 135 -8.12 2.22 12.94
C PHE A 135 -9.28 3.21 13.08
N ASN A 136 -9.27 4.09 14.09
CA ASN A 136 -10.20 5.22 14.16
C ASN A 136 -10.10 6.12 12.93
N ASN A 137 -8.97 6.07 12.21
CA ASN A 137 -8.88 6.75 10.94
C ASN A 137 -10.02 6.32 10.00
N PHE A 138 -10.41 5.05 9.93
CA PHE A 138 -11.44 4.60 9.00
C PHE A 138 -12.89 4.86 9.48
N LYS A 139 -13.05 5.33 10.73
CA LYS A 139 -14.37 5.63 11.33
C LYS A 139 -14.91 7.01 10.97
N ASP A 140 -14.11 7.87 10.34
CA ASP A 140 -14.51 9.23 10.00
C ASP A 140 -15.39 9.29 8.73
N LYS A 141 -16.31 10.26 8.69
CA LYS A 141 -17.20 10.56 7.55
C LYS A 141 -16.47 10.89 6.24
N GLY A 142 -15.19 11.21 6.28
CA GLY A 142 -14.36 11.38 5.10
C GLY A 142 -13.88 10.08 4.46
N ARG A 143 -13.98 8.94 5.14
CA ARG A 143 -13.27 7.69 4.78
C ARG A 143 -14.22 6.51 4.62
N SER A 144 -13.92 5.34 5.19
CA SER A 144 -14.71 4.13 4.96
C SER A 144 -16.16 4.30 5.43
N GLN A 145 -16.38 4.92 6.60
CA GLN A 145 -17.73 5.26 7.05
C GLN A 145 -18.49 6.13 6.04
N GLY A 146 -17.87 7.20 5.57
CA GLY A 146 -18.47 8.07 4.56
C GLY A 146 -18.63 7.41 3.19
N THR A 147 -17.75 6.48 2.83
CA THR A 147 -17.83 5.74 1.57
C THR A 147 -19.08 4.87 1.52
N GLU A 148 -19.42 4.19 2.62
CA GLU A 148 -20.67 3.42 2.67
C GLU A 148 -21.90 4.32 2.51
N VAL A 149 -21.93 5.48 3.19
CA VAL A 149 -22.97 6.51 3.01
C VAL A 149 -23.02 7.03 1.57
N ALA A 150 -21.87 7.36 1.00
CA ALA A 150 -21.76 7.91 -0.35
C ALA A 150 -22.33 6.94 -1.40
N ASN A 151 -22.14 5.63 -1.20
CA ASN A 151 -22.70 4.62 -2.09
C ASN A 151 -24.23 4.56 -2.07
N LEU A 152 -24.85 4.88 -0.93
CA LEU A 152 -26.32 4.97 -0.83
C LEU A 152 -26.85 6.32 -1.33
N ILE A 153 -26.17 7.44 -1.02
CA ILE A 153 -26.58 8.80 -1.44
C ILE A 153 -26.56 8.92 -2.96
N GLU A 154 -25.45 8.52 -3.59
CA GLU A 154 -25.29 8.65 -5.03
C GLU A 154 -26.22 7.72 -5.81
N ASP A 155 -26.87 6.81 -5.08
CA ASP A 155 -27.85 5.87 -5.57
C ASP A 155 -27.37 5.33 -6.90
N ILE A 156 -26.24 4.61 -6.83
CA ILE A 156 -25.41 4.22 -7.96
C ILE A 156 -26.12 3.09 -8.71
N ARG A 157 -27.28 3.46 -9.24
CA ARG A 157 -28.32 2.63 -9.81
C ARG A 157 -27.85 2.15 -11.17
N TYR A 158 -27.99 0.86 -11.43
CA TYR A 158 -27.93 0.24 -12.77
C TYR A 158 -26.60 0.26 -13.54
N LYS A 159 -25.54 0.96 -13.12
CA LYS A 159 -24.30 1.07 -13.91
C LYS A 159 -23.16 0.15 -13.47
N LYS A 160 -23.38 -0.69 -12.45
CA LYS A 160 -22.34 -1.48 -11.79
C LYS A 160 -21.21 -0.59 -11.29
N GLU A 161 -21.52 0.61 -10.83
CA GLU A 161 -20.53 1.58 -10.37
C GLU A 161 -20.43 1.55 -8.83
N GLN A 162 -19.29 1.99 -8.29
CA GLN A 162 -19.08 2.17 -6.87
C GLN A 162 -18.46 3.55 -6.62
N VAL A 163 -18.90 4.23 -5.56
CA VAL A 163 -18.30 5.47 -5.11
C VAL A 163 -17.30 5.16 -4.01
N ILE A 164 -16.13 5.80 -4.05
CA ILE A 164 -15.13 5.69 -2.99
C ILE A 164 -14.60 7.08 -2.69
N LEU A 165 -14.64 7.48 -1.42
CA LEU A 165 -14.09 8.76 -1.02
C LEU A 165 -12.57 8.75 -1.22
N LEU A 166 -12.05 9.84 -1.77
CA LEU A 166 -10.62 9.91 -2.07
C LEU A 166 -9.78 9.75 -0.80
N ASP A 167 -10.26 10.28 0.32
CA ASP A 167 -9.57 10.18 1.61
C ASP A 167 -9.52 8.74 2.15
N ASP A 168 -10.47 7.87 1.77
CA ASP A 168 -10.44 6.45 2.11
C ASP A 168 -9.29 5.74 1.40
N LEU A 169 -9.12 6.01 0.10
CA LEU A 169 -8.00 5.51 -0.71
C LEU A 169 -6.66 6.03 -0.19
N VAL A 170 -6.57 7.34 0.06
CA VAL A 170 -5.36 7.99 0.60
C VAL A 170 -4.98 7.37 1.93
N THR A 171 -5.94 7.20 2.84
CA THR A 171 -5.69 6.62 4.16
C THR A 171 -5.23 5.17 4.04
N THR A 172 -5.92 4.35 3.25
CA THR A 172 -5.55 2.94 3.04
C THR A 172 -4.15 2.82 2.43
N MET A 173 -3.83 3.63 1.42
CA MET A 173 -2.51 3.62 0.78
C MET A 173 -1.41 4.16 1.71
N ALA A 174 -1.71 5.13 2.57
CA ALA A 174 -0.76 5.61 3.57
C ALA A 174 -0.40 4.51 4.59
N PHE A 175 -1.37 3.70 5.03
CA PHE A 175 -1.12 2.50 5.83
C PHE A 175 -0.25 1.49 5.08
N MET A 176 -0.57 1.19 3.82
CA MET A 176 0.23 0.27 3.00
C MET A 176 1.68 0.77 2.81
N GLN A 177 1.87 2.07 2.55
CA GLN A 177 3.19 2.68 2.37
C GLN A 177 3.99 2.63 3.69
N LEU A 178 3.40 3.07 4.81
CA LEU A 178 4.10 3.09 6.09
C LEU A 178 4.40 1.67 6.60
N ALA A 179 3.47 0.72 6.45
CA ALA A 179 3.70 -0.68 6.80
C ALA A 179 4.85 -1.28 6.00
N THR A 180 4.88 -1.02 4.69
CA THR A 180 5.99 -1.46 3.84
C THR A 180 7.31 -0.85 4.32
N LEU A 181 7.37 0.46 4.55
CA LEU A 181 8.59 1.13 5.02
C LEU A 181 9.05 0.57 6.37
N LEU A 182 8.15 0.44 7.33
CA LEU A 182 8.46 -0.04 8.67
C LEU A 182 9.02 -1.46 8.65
N PHE A 183 8.28 -2.42 8.08
CA PHE A 183 8.66 -3.83 8.18
C PHE A 183 9.86 -4.17 7.28
N THR A 184 9.98 -3.56 6.10
CA THR A 184 11.19 -3.73 5.29
C THR A 184 12.39 -3.05 5.93
N GLY A 185 12.19 -1.90 6.59
CA GLY A 185 13.21 -1.22 7.38
C GLY A 185 13.71 -2.08 8.54
N LYS A 186 12.81 -2.68 9.33
CA LYS A 186 13.15 -3.62 10.41
C LYS A 186 13.94 -4.83 9.90
N ALA A 187 13.48 -5.43 8.81
CA ALA A 187 14.13 -6.61 8.24
C ALA A 187 15.50 -6.30 7.60
N ALA A 188 15.70 -5.09 7.07
CA ALA A 188 16.94 -4.71 6.37
C ALA A 188 17.97 -4.01 7.26
N TYR A 189 17.53 -3.22 8.24
CA TYR A 189 18.39 -2.33 9.03
C TYR A 189 18.40 -2.63 10.54
N GLY A 190 17.58 -3.57 11.03
CA GLY A 190 17.55 -3.97 12.43
C GLY A 190 17.28 -2.78 13.36
N ASP A 191 18.19 -2.52 14.28
CA ASP A 191 18.07 -1.47 15.31
C ASP A 191 17.93 -0.05 14.72
N ARG A 192 18.33 0.16 13.45
CA ARG A 192 18.23 1.46 12.75
C ARG A 192 16.94 1.63 11.95
N ALA A 193 15.96 0.73 12.12
CA ALA A 193 14.75 0.74 11.34
C ALA A 193 13.91 2.02 11.51
N TYR A 194 13.80 2.54 12.73
CA TYR A 194 12.99 3.74 12.98
C TYR A 194 13.66 4.99 12.42
N ASP A 195 14.99 5.09 12.53
CA ASP A 195 15.77 6.14 11.85
C ASP A 195 15.55 6.10 10.33
N TYR A 196 15.55 4.90 9.74
CA TYR A 196 15.22 4.70 8.33
C TYR A 196 13.80 5.18 8.01
N VAL A 197 12.79 4.81 8.80
CA VAL A 197 11.40 5.23 8.54
C VAL A 197 11.24 6.74 8.66
N LEU A 198 11.80 7.35 9.72
CA LEU A 198 11.77 8.81 9.92
C LEU A 198 12.42 9.54 8.74
N HIS A 199 13.58 9.06 8.27
CA HIS A 199 14.25 9.60 7.10
C HIS A 199 13.39 9.50 5.84
N GLN A 200 12.86 8.31 5.56
CA GLN A 200 12.05 8.07 4.36
C GLN A 200 10.77 8.90 4.35
N VAL A 201 10.13 9.07 5.51
CA VAL A 201 8.94 9.93 5.64
C VAL A 201 9.32 11.40 5.44
N CYS A 202 10.44 11.85 6.02
CA CYS A 202 10.94 13.22 5.84
C CYS A 202 11.18 13.61 4.37
N ILE A 203 11.73 12.69 3.57
CA ILE A 203 12.02 12.94 2.14
C ILE A 203 10.86 12.56 1.22
N SER A 204 9.76 12.03 1.77
CA SER A 204 8.59 11.64 0.99
C SER A 204 7.77 12.86 0.59
N GLN A 205 7.28 12.87 -0.65
CA GLN A 205 6.25 13.83 -1.09
C GLN A 205 4.93 13.66 -0.31
N ASN A 206 4.70 12.49 0.29
CA ASN A 206 3.51 12.18 1.08
C ASN A 206 3.69 12.48 2.58
N LYS A 207 4.73 13.22 2.99
CA LYS A 207 5.07 13.49 4.41
C LYS A 207 3.86 13.95 5.21
N GLU A 208 3.22 15.04 4.77
CA GLU A 208 2.10 15.64 5.50
C GLU A 208 0.89 14.70 5.61
N ILE A 209 0.60 13.94 4.55
CA ILE A 209 -0.47 12.92 4.57
C ILE A 209 -0.15 11.85 5.62
N ILE A 210 1.06 11.30 5.59
CA ILE A 210 1.48 10.25 6.53
C ILE A 210 1.46 10.79 7.97
N GLU A 211 2.04 11.96 8.23
CA GLU A 211 2.03 12.59 9.56
C GLU A 211 0.62 12.83 10.10
N ASN A 212 -0.30 13.24 9.24
CA ASN A 212 -1.69 13.51 9.64
C ASN A 212 -2.50 12.23 9.91
N ARG A 213 -2.09 11.07 9.37
CA ARG A 213 -2.74 9.78 9.65
C ARG A 213 -2.11 9.05 10.83
N PHE A 214 -0.85 9.34 11.15
CA PHE A 214 -0.08 8.70 12.21
C PHE A 214 0.44 9.76 13.19
N SER A 215 -0.39 10.14 14.17
CA SER A 215 -0.06 11.22 15.11
C SER A 215 1.21 10.93 15.92
N GLN A 216 1.44 9.67 16.31
CA GLN A 216 2.66 9.23 16.99
C GLN A 216 3.90 9.45 16.12
N LEU A 217 3.79 9.26 14.80
CA LEU A 217 4.88 9.51 13.85
C LEU A 217 5.13 11.00 13.70
N ARG A 218 4.08 11.83 13.65
CA ARG A 218 4.23 13.29 13.67
C ARG A 218 4.98 13.76 14.91
N MET A 219 4.64 13.23 16.08
CA MET A 219 5.34 13.57 17.32
C MET A 219 6.81 13.08 17.29
N ALA A 220 7.08 11.89 16.75
CA ALA A 220 8.44 11.40 16.52
C ALA A 220 9.25 12.30 15.58
N LEU A 221 8.63 12.82 14.53
CA LEU A 221 9.26 13.73 13.56
C LEU A 221 9.49 15.14 14.11
N GLN A 222 8.75 15.57 15.14
CA GLN A 222 9.02 16.85 15.81
C GLN A 222 10.29 16.82 16.66
N MET A 223 10.68 15.64 17.15
CA MET A 223 11.96 15.44 17.84
C MET A 223 13.15 15.40 16.86
N PHE A 224 12.88 15.47 15.56
CA PHE A 224 13.84 15.32 14.51
C PHE A 224 14.13 16.69 13.85
N ASP A 225 15.24 17.33 14.25
CA ASP A 225 15.70 18.58 13.64
C ASP A 225 16.35 18.29 12.28
N ALA A 226 15.52 18.32 11.24
CA ALA A 226 15.88 17.89 9.90
C ALA A 226 16.10 19.09 8.99
N SER A 227 17.20 19.81 9.17
CA SER A 227 17.59 20.78 8.15
C SER A 227 17.70 20.08 6.78
N LYS A 228 17.17 20.70 5.71
CA LYS A 228 17.18 20.11 4.34
C LYS A 228 18.58 19.66 3.89
N SER A 229 19.64 20.31 4.38
CA SER A 229 21.04 19.98 4.14
C SER A 229 21.48 18.67 4.79
N GLN A 230 21.03 18.35 6.00
CA GLN A 230 21.36 17.08 6.69
C GLN A 230 20.62 15.90 6.08
N LEU A 231 19.35 16.08 5.69
CA LEU A 231 18.55 15.06 5.00
C LEU A 231 19.09 14.63 3.63
N ALA A 232 19.75 15.55 2.93
CA ALA A 232 20.31 15.31 1.58
C ALA A 232 21.63 14.51 1.60
N VAL A 233 22.33 14.48 2.73
CA VAL A 233 23.65 13.84 2.87
C VAL A 233 23.61 12.59 3.75
N ALA A 234 22.67 12.51 4.69
CA ALA A 234 22.55 11.39 5.61
C ALA A 234 22.11 10.11 4.89
N LYS A 235 22.84 9.00 5.16
CA LYS A 235 22.37 7.67 4.77
C LYS A 235 21.21 7.28 5.71
N PRO A 236 20.26 6.45 5.26
CA PRO A 236 19.25 5.94 6.17
C PRO A 236 19.91 5.25 7.38
N GLY A 237 19.50 5.62 8.59
CA GLY A 237 20.10 5.09 9.83
C GLY A 237 21.42 5.73 10.28
N THR A 238 21.75 6.95 9.85
CA THR A 238 22.93 7.69 10.34
C THR A 238 22.59 8.93 11.15
N PHE A 239 21.38 9.02 11.69
CA PHE A 239 20.97 10.16 12.50
C PHE A 239 21.38 9.94 13.96
N GLU A 240 22.10 10.92 14.51
CA GLU A 240 22.46 10.91 15.92
C GLU A 240 21.33 11.54 16.73
N MET A 241 20.57 10.68 17.41
CA MET A 241 19.65 11.07 18.47
C MET A 241 20.27 10.71 19.82
N ASP A 242 20.05 11.54 20.83
CA ASP A 242 20.38 11.18 22.21
C ASP A 242 19.54 9.97 22.68
N GLU A 243 20.04 9.27 23.70
CA GLU A 243 19.43 8.01 24.14
C GLU A 243 17.99 8.19 24.66
N GLY A 244 17.70 9.31 25.32
CA GLY A 244 16.35 9.62 25.81
C GLY A 244 15.36 9.79 24.66
N THR A 245 15.76 10.54 23.64
CA THR A 245 14.96 10.72 22.40
C THR A 245 14.76 9.39 21.68
N LYS A 246 15.79 8.55 21.56
CA LYS A 246 15.68 7.21 20.93
C LYS A 246 14.67 6.32 21.65
N ILE A 247 14.73 6.25 22.97
CA ILE A 247 13.80 5.46 23.79
C ILE A 247 12.37 5.98 23.58
N TRP A 248 12.17 7.29 23.62
CA TRP A 248 10.86 7.88 23.45
C TRP A 248 10.29 7.65 22.03
N VAL A 249 11.09 7.84 20.99
CA VAL A 249 10.72 7.53 19.59
C VAL A 249 10.35 6.06 19.45
N SER A 250 11.15 5.16 20.03
CA SER A 250 10.88 3.71 20.00
C SER A 250 9.51 3.37 20.60
N ASN A 251 9.14 4.02 21.72
CA ASN A 251 7.82 3.85 22.33
C ASN A 251 6.68 4.32 21.41
N GLN A 252 6.85 5.43 20.68
CA GLN A 252 5.87 5.89 19.70
C GLN A 252 5.69 4.89 18.55
N PHE A 253 6.79 4.36 18.03
CA PHE A 253 6.77 3.38 16.94
C PHE A 253 6.19 2.03 17.36
N LYS A 254 6.28 1.64 18.63
CA LYS A 254 5.70 0.39 19.13
C LYS A 254 4.19 0.32 18.88
N THR A 255 3.46 1.40 19.17
CA THR A 255 2.01 1.48 18.92
C THR A 255 1.69 1.46 17.43
N ILE A 256 2.49 2.16 16.61
CA ILE A 256 2.34 2.15 15.16
C ILE A 256 2.56 0.73 14.60
N GLU A 257 3.58 0.03 15.09
CA GLU A 257 3.91 -1.32 14.64
C GLU A 257 2.75 -2.30 14.88
N VAL A 258 2.16 -2.28 16.08
CA VAL A 258 1.01 -3.13 16.40
C VAL A 258 -0.14 -2.86 15.43
N ALA A 259 -0.53 -1.60 15.24
CA ALA A 259 -1.62 -1.27 14.33
C ALA A 259 -1.35 -1.65 12.87
N LEU A 260 -0.13 -1.45 12.37
CA LEU A 260 0.25 -1.80 11.00
C LEU A 260 0.36 -3.33 10.80
N ALA A 261 0.79 -4.07 11.83
CA ALA A 261 0.77 -5.53 11.81
C ALA A 261 -0.68 -6.06 11.75
N THR A 262 -1.57 -5.50 12.57
CA THR A 262 -3.00 -5.81 12.54
C THR A 262 -3.62 -5.50 11.17
N PHE A 263 -3.24 -4.38 10.55
CA PHE A 263 -3.68 -4.01 9.19
C PHE A 263 -3.27 -5.06 8.15
N ILE A 264 -2.02 -5.53 8.19
CA ILE A 264 -1.51 -6.58 7.28
C ILE A 264 -2.25 -7.89 7.52
N ASP A 265 -2.43 -8.28 8.77
CA ASP A 265 -3.10 -9.53 9.12
C ASP A 265 -4.57 -9.54 8.67
N LEU A 266 -5.29 -8.43 8.81
CA LEU A 266 -6.66 -8.30 8.29
C LEU A 266 -6.71 -8.31 6.76
N ALA A 267 -5.71 -7.72 6.10
CA ALA A 267 -5.61 -7.79 4.64
C ALA A 267 -5.38 -9.22 4.15
N ILE A 268 -4.57 -10.03 4.85
CA ILE A 268 -4.30 -11.43 4.49
C ILE A 268 -5.51 -12.32 4.81
N ASN A 269 -6.16 -12.07 5.95
CA ASN A 269 -7.25 -12.87 6.49
C ASN A 269 -8.52 -12.01 6.62
N PRO A 270 -9.21 -11.67 5.52
CA PRO A 270 -10.35 -10.75 5.55
C PRO A 270 -11.67 -11.42 6.00
N GLN A 271 -11.70 -12.74 6.20
CA GLN A 271 -12.93 -13.47 6.52
C GLN A 271 -13.33 -13.29 8.00
N PRO A 272 -14.64 -13.24 8.30
CA PRO A 272 -15.17 -13.01 9.65
C PRO A 272 -15.10 -14.24 10.57
N GLU A 273 -14.73 -15.41 10.06
CA GLU A 273 -14.60 -16.64 10.85
C GLU A 273 -13.54 -16.51 11.95
N PRO A 274 -13.71 -17.19 13.09
CA PRO A 274 -12.85 -17.02 14.25
C PRO A 274 -11.41 -17.44 13.93
N HIS A 275 -10.54 -16.43 13.90
CA HIS A 275 -9.10 -16.57 13.95
C HIS A 275 -8.62 -15.93 15.24
N THR A 276 -7.85 -16.68 16.03
CA THR A 276 -7.26 -16.17 17.28
C THR A 276 -6.44 -14.90 17.00
N PHE A 277 -6.72 -13.84 17.75
CA PHE A 277 -5.95 -12.59 17.71
C PHE A 277 -4.46 -12.86 17.94
N ILE A 278 -3.60 -12.32 17.09
CA ILE A 278 -2.16 -12.52 17.21
C ILE A 278 -1.62 -11.54 18.26
N GLN A 279 -1.32 -12.03 19.46
CA GLN A 279 -0.98 -11.21 20.64
C GLN A 279 0.54 -11.05 20.94
N GLU A 280 1.49 -11.28 20.00
CA GLU A 280 2.94 -11.04 20.28
C GLU A 280 3.84 -10.59 19.10
N GLN A 281 5.04 -10.08 19.40
CA GLN A 281 5.41 -8.68 19.06
C GLN A 281 6.53 -8.45 18.01
N THR A 282 6.87 -9.34 17.08
CA THR A 282 7.88 -8.96 16.07
C THR A 282 7.66 -9.58 14.69
N LEU A 283 6.43 -9.54 14.17
CA LEU A 283 5.98 -10.42 13.06
C LEU A 283 5.97 -11.90 13.48
N ARG A 284 5.97 -12.21 14.78
CA ARG A 284 6.37 -13.53 15.30
C ARG A 284 5.19 -14.47 15.47
N ARG A 285 5.11 -15.52 14.70
CA ARG A 285 6.10 -16.11 13.82
C ARG A 285 5.49 -15.93 12.41
N MET A 286 6.18 -15.30 11.46
CA MET A 286 5.58 -14.88 10.19
C MET A 286 4.80 -16.07 9.61
N VAL A 287 3.46 -16.06 9.54
CA VAL A 287 2.67 -17.14 8.87
C VAL A 287 2.87 -18.58 9.41
N ASN A 288 3.23 -18.78 10.68
CA ASN A 288 4.08 -19.94 11.06
C ASN A 288 3.49 -21.36 11.15
N ARG A 289 2.44 -21.72 10.42
CA ARG A 289 2.06 -23.11 10.09
C ARG A 289 0.77 -23.06 9.27
N ASN A 290 0.86 -23.44 7.99
CA ASN A 290 -0.21 -23.49 6.99
C ASN A 290 -0.62 -22.17 6.31
N LEU A 291 0.00 -21.90 5.16
CA LEU A 291 -0.75 -22.18 3.93
C LEU A 291 -0.40 -23.61 3.58
N ASN A 292 -1.26 -24.55 3.96
CA ASN A 292 -1.08 -25.99 3.77
C ASN A 292 -1.04 -26.25 2.24
N GLY A 293 0.12 -26.08 1.60
CA GLY A 293 0.29 -26.31 0.15
C GLY A 293 -0.60 -25.51 -0.81
N GLN A 294 -1.42 -24.57 -0.33
CA GLN A 294 -2.37 -23.81 -1.16
C GLN A 294 -2.08 -22.32 -1.07
N ASN A 295 -1.29 -21.80 -2.02
CA ASN A 295 -1.52 -20.43 -2.49
C ASN A 295 -1.91 -20.55 -3.95
N PRO A 296 -2.97 -19.87 -4.44
CA PRO A 296 -3.48 -18.56 -4.01
C PRO A 296 -5.02 -18.47 -3.86
N ILE A 297 -5.57 -17.38 -3.30
CA ILE A 297 -6.95 -16.91 -3.58
C ILE A 297 -7.00 -15.35 -3.41
N TYR A 298 -6.62 -14.58 -4.44
CA TYR A 298 -6.46 -13.10 -4.32
C TYR A 298 -7.75 -12.28 -4.58
N GLY A 299 -8.58 -12.08 -3.57
CA GLY A 299 -9.82 -11.28 -3.74
C GLY A 299 -9.68 -9.74 -3.77
N SER A 300 -8.48 -9.13 -3.63
CA SER A 300 -8.30 -7.66 -3.64
C SER A 300 -6.83 -7.22 -3.75
N LEU A 301 -6.59 -5.95 -4.11
CA LEU A 301 -5.24 -5.36 -4.16
C LEU A 301 -4.54 -5.33 -2.80
N THR A 302 -5.24 -4.95 -1.72
CA THR A 302 -4.65 -4.87 -0.37
C THR A 302 -4.15 -6.24 0.08
N ARG A 303 -4.93 -7.31 -0.20
CA ARG A 303 -4.52 -8.68 0.11
C ARG A 303 -3.31 -9.12 -0.71
N ALA A 304 -3.31 -8.83 -2.02
CA ALA A 304 -2.19 -9.15 -2.90
C ALA A 304 -0.90 -8.46 -2.45
N TRP A 305 -0.97 -7.17 -2.08
CA TRP A 305 0.15 -6.44 -1.49
C TRP A 305 0.66 -7.07 -0.19
N ALA A 306 -0.24 -7.37 0.75
CA ALA A 306 0.13 -7.89 2.06
C ALA A 306 0.86 -9.23 1.95
N ILE A 307 0.35 -10.14 1.09
CA ILE A 307 0.98 -11.43 0.81
C ILE A 307 2.36 -11.22 0.15
N GLN A 308 2.48 -10.35 -0.84
CA GLN A 308 3.78 -10.12 -1.49
C GLN A 308 4.80 -9.46 -0.53
N LEU A 309 4.36 -8.55 0.35
CA LEU A 309 5.21 -7.96 1.38
C LEU A 309 5.76 -9.07 2.29
N LEU A 310 4.90 -9.96 2.75
CA LEU A 310 5.24 -11.07 3.63
C LEU A 310 6.20 -12.07 2.97
N GLU A 311 5.92 -12.49 1.73
CA GLU A 311 6.84 -13.31 0.92
C GLU A 311 8.20 -12.63 0.75
N THR A 312 8.23 -11.31 0.58
CA THR A 312 9.47 -10.55 0.44
C THR A 312 10.25 -10.62 1.74
N LEU A 313 9.61 -10.36 2.88
CA LEU A 313 10.24 -10.41 4.20
C LEU A 313 10.80 -11.81 4.51
N GLU A 314 10.06 -12.88 4.21
CA GLU A 314 10.43 -14.29 4.42
C GLU A 314 11.46 -14.84 3.43
N SER A 315 11.59 -14.24 2.24
CA SER A 315 12.46 -14.80 1.22
C SER A 315 13.94 -14.85 1.66
N HIS A 316 14.65 -15.88 1.23
CA HIS A 316 16.08 -16.06 1.50
C HIS A 316 16.98 -15.08 0.72
N PHE A 317 16.41 -14.24 -0.15
CA PHE A 317 17.19 -13.28 -0.92
C PHE A 317 17.79 -12.19 -0.01
N SER A 318 19.00 -11.76 -0.35
CA SER A 318 19.68 -10.65 0.32
C SER A 318 18.96 -9.32 0.06
N TRP A 319 18.90 -8.46 1.06
CA TRP A 319 18.47 -7.08 0.88
C TRP A 319 19.49 -6.28 0.06
N ASN A 320 19.01 -5.57 -0.96
CA ASN A 320 19.74 -4.52 -1.66
C ASN A 320 19.21 -3.16 -1.23
N THR A 321 20.00 -2.10 -1.37
CA THR A 321 19.57 -0.72 -1.10
C THR A 321 19.54 0.06 -2.41
N CYS A 322 18.43 0.77 -2.67
CA CYS A 322 18.31 1.64 -3.83
C CYS A 322 19.29 2.80 -3.72
N ARG A 323 20.11 3.04 -4.74
CA ARG A 323 21.11 4.12 -4.73
C ARG A 323 20.52 5.51 -4.63
N GLU A 324 19.36 5.73 -5.23
CA GLU A 324 18.75 7.07 -5.33
C GLU A 324 17.86 7.41 -4.13
N CYS A 325 17.08 6.46 -3.62
CA CYS A 325 16.14 6.72 -2.52
C CYS A 325 16.48 6.02 -1.21
N GLY A 326 17.50 5.15 -1.17
CA GLY A 326 17.88 4.43 0.05
C GLY A 326 16.92 3.34 0.49
N ARG A 327 15.87 3.02 -0.27
CA ARG A 327 14.88 1.99 0.09
C ARG A 327 15.47 0.58 -0.05
N PRO A 328 15.20 -0.33 0.91
CA PRO A 328 15.61 -1.72 0.80
C PRO A 328 14.66 -2.48 -0.13
N TYR A 329 15.22 -3.35 -0.96
CA TYR A 329 14.47 -4.23 -1.85
C TYR A 329 15.23 -5.54 -2.07
N LYS A 330 14.50 -6.66 -2.17
CA LYS A 330 15.07 -7.96 -2.56
C LYS A 330 14.87 -8.25 -4.05
N ILE A 331 13.71 -7.85 -4.57
CA ILE A 331 13.31 -8.08 -5.96
C ILE A 331 12.99 -6.73 -6.59
N ARG A 332 13.65 -6.42 -7.71
CA ARG A 332 13.38 -5.20 -8.47
C ARG A 332 12.12 -5.39 -9.32
N GLN A 333 11.13 -4.53 -9.11
CA GLN A 333 9.92 -4.55 -9.93
C GLN A 333 10.19 -4.11 -11.37
N GLN A 334 9.91 -5.00 -12.33
CA GLN A 334 10.09 -4.75 -13.77
C GLN A 334 8.80 -4.33 -14.47
N LYS A 335 7.68 -4.99 -14.17
CA LYS A 335 6.36 -4.70 -14.76
C LYS A 335 5.63 -3.68 -13.89
N MET A 336 5.01 -2.68 -14.51
CA MET A 336 4.42 -1.51 -13.82
C MET A 336 2.87 -1.50 -13.87
N ARG A 337 2.26 -2.67 -14.03
CA ARG A 337 0.81 -2.88 -14.06
C ARG A 337 0.48 -4.26 -13.50
N ALA A 338 -0.73 -4.43 -12.98
CA ALA A 338 -1.24 -5.75 -12.58
C ALA A 338 -1.28 -6.74 -13.76
N TYR A 339 -1.30 -8.03 -13.43
CA TYR A 339 -1.51 -9.11 -14.38
C TYR A 339 -3.00 -9.24 -14.67
N VAL A 340 -3.41 -9.00 -15.93
CA VAL A 340 -4.80 -9.17 -16.38
C VAL A 340 -5.09 -10.56 -16.96
N LYS A 341 -4.07 -11.42 -16.95
CA LYS A 341 -4.13 -12.82 -17.38
C LYS A 341 -3.59 -13.69 -16.26
N GLN A 342 -4.28 -14.79 -15.96
CA GLN A 342 -3.89 -15.71 -14.91
C GLN A 342 -2.59 -16.43 -15.26
N GLU A 343 -2.37 -16.73 -16.54
CA GLU A 343 -1.16 -17.39 -17.04
C GLU A 343 0.07 -16.52 -16.77
N ASP A 344 0.02 -15.22 -17.11
CA ASP A 344 1.11 -14.28 -16.83
C ASP A 344 1.43 -14.19 -15.33
N ALA A 345 0.38 -14.20 -14.49
CA ALA A 345 0.53 -14.11 -13.04
C ALA A 345 1.20 -15.38 -12.47
N ASN A 346 0.77 -16.55 -12.95
CA ASN A 346 1.37 -17.83 -12.59
C ASN A 346 2.82 -17.92 -13.08
N GLU A 347 3.09 -17.51 -14.32
CA GLU A 347 4.46 -17.47 -14.85
C GLU A 347 5.38 -16.61 -13.99
N ASP A 348 5.00 -15.38 -13.63
CA ASP A 348 5.83 -14.51 -12.77
C ASP A 348 6.05 -15.10 -11.37
N ARG A 349 5.05 -15.85 -10.88
CA ARG A 349 5.13 -16.52 -9.58
C ARG A 349 6.09 -17.71 -9.59
N PHE A 350 6.05 -18.52 -10.64
CA PHE A 350 6.88 -19.74 -10.77
C PHE A 350 8.24 -19.50 -11.41
N LYS A 351 8.45 -18.35 -12.08
CA LYS A 351 9.77 -17.94 -12.57
C LYS A 351 10.74 -17.94 -11.40
N GLU A 352 11.87 -18.63 -11.56
CA GLU A 352 12.98 -18.55 -10.62
C GLU A 352 13.33 -17.07 -10.43
N ARG A 353 12.98 -16.56 -9.25
CA ARG A 353 13.16 -15.16 -8.90
C ARG A 353 14.67 -14.94 -8.85
N ASN A 354 15.23 -14.32 -9.88
CA ASN A 354 16.61 -13.89 -9.83
C ASN A 354 16.72 -12.75 -8.81
N ASN A 355 17.50 -12.95 -7.75
CA ASN A 355 17.96 -11.85 -6.88
C ASN A 355 18.43 -10.69 -7.77
N ALA A 356 18.11 -9.45 -7.41
CA ALA A 356 18.65 -8.30 -8.10
C ALA A 356 20.18 -8.34 -8.00
N ARG A 357 20.85 -8.89 -9.04
CA ARG A 357 22.30 -9.11 -9.07
C ARG A 357 23.07 -7.79 -9.04
N ASP A 358 22.41 -6.71 -9.43
CA ASP A 358 22.98 -5.38 -9.40
C ASP A 358 22.84 -4.81 -7.99
N LYS A 359 23.90 -4.93 -7.17
CA LYS A 359 24.03 -4.36 -5.80
C LYS A 359 23.85 -2.84 -5.72
N ASN A 360 23.51 -2.24 -6.85
CA ASN A 360 23.80 -0.89 -7.27
C ASN A 360 22.68 -0.36 -8.21
N GLY A 361 21.52 -1.02 -8.21
CA GLY A 361 20.36 -0.70 -9.05
C GLY A 361 19.26 0.10 -8.35
N TYR A 362 18.22 0.40 -9.13
CA TYR A 362 16.98 1.03 -8.69
C TYR A 362 16.01 0.02 -8.07
N CYS A 363 15.22 0.41 -7.07
CA CYS A 363 14.22 -0.46 -6.44
C CYS A 363 13.10 -0.90 -7.41
N CYS A 364 12.73 -0.07 -8.39
CA CYS A 364 11.76 -0.43 -9.42
C CYS A 364 12.03 0.29 -10.75
N LYS A 365 11.47 -0.25 -11.84
CA LYS A 365 11.57 0.34 -13.18
C LYS A 365 10.89 1.72 -13.26
N ALA A 366 9.79 1.92 -12.54
CA ALA A 366 9.10 3.22 -12.50
C ALA A 366 10.01 4.31 -11.92
N HIS A 367 10.70 3.99 -10.82
CA HIS A 367 11.67 4.88 -10.19
C HIS A 367 12.86 5.14 -11.12
N GLU A 368 13.46 4.11 -11.70
CA GLU A 368 14.53 4.28 -12.69
C GLU A 368 14.14 5.23 -13.82
N GLN A 369 12.96 5.04 -14.43
CA GLN A 369 12.48 5.89 -15.51
C GLN A 369 12.26 7.34 -15.05
N ARG A 370 11.77 7.55 -13.82
CA ARG A 370 11.59 8.88 -13.24
C ARG A 370 12.92 9.61 -13.09
N ILE A 371 13.95 8.92 -12.60
CA ILE A 371 15.30 9.49 -12.40
C ILE A 371 15.96 9.78 -13.74
N ARG A 372 15.89 8.86 -14.71
CA ARG A 372 16.40 9.08 -16.06
C ARG A 372 15.80 10.33 -16.70
N ARG A 373 14.46 10.46 -16.68
CA ARG A 373 13.77 11.66 -17.19
C ARG A 373 14.16 12.95 -16.49
N LYS A 374 14.41 12.90 -15.17
CA LYS A 374 14.88 14.07 -14.40
C LYS A 374 16.27 14.51 -14.86
N ASN A 375 17.17 13.54 -15.09
CA ASN A 375 18.51 13.81 -15.57
C ASN A 375 18.50 14.34 -17.00
N ASP A 376 17.69 13.77 -17.89
CA ASP A 376 17.54 14.24 -19.28
C ASP A 376 17.04 15.70 -19.32
N LYS A 377 16.04 16.03 -18.50
CA LYS A 377 15.54 17.42 -18.36
C LYS A 377 16.62 18.36 -17.84
N LYS A 378 17.41 17.93 -16.85
CA LYS A 378 18.52 18.74 -16.31
C LYS A 378 19.56 19.03 -17.38
N ILE A 379 19.95 18.02 -18.17
CA ILE A 379 20.89 18.19 -19.28
C ILE A 379 20.33 19.16 -20.34
N SER A 380 19.05 19.03 -20.68
CA SER A 380 18.39 19.94 -21.63
C SER A 380 18.37 21.38 -21.13
N ASN A 381 18.08 21.61 -19.85
CA ASN A 381 18.09 22.95 -19.25
C ASN A 381 19.53 23.51 -19.21
N ASP A 382 20.52 22.72 -18.81
CA ASP A 382 21.92 23.13 -18.80
C ASP A 382 22.44 23.48 -20.21
N GLN A 383 21.93 22.82 -21.25
CA GLN A 383 22.22 23.16 -22.65
C GLN A 383 21.56 24.47 -23.08
N MET A 384 20.29 24.68 -22.74
CA MET A 384 19.57 25.94 -23.00
C MET A 384 20.26 27.12 -22.29
N ASP A 385 20.65 26.96 -21.03
CA ASP A 385 21.39 27.98 -20.27
C ASP A 385 22.75 28.30 -20.89
N LYS A 386 23.46 27.30 -21.41
CA LYS A 386 24.73 27.52 -22.13
C LYS A 386 24.54 28.25 -23.45
N VAL A 387 23.42 28.02 -24.15
CA VAL A 387 23.07 28.75 -25.38
C VAL A 387 22.69 30.18 -25.07
N ALA A 388 21.86 30.42 -24.06
CA ALA A 388 21.48 31.76 -23.61
C ALA A 388 22.70 32.61 -23.23
N ARG A 389 23.61 32.07 -22.41
CA ARG A 389 24.87 32.76 -22.04
C ARG A 389 25.80 33.05 -23.22
N LYS A 390 25.71 32.27 -24.32
CA LYS A 390 26.47 32.54 -25.55
C LYS A 390 25.82 33.62 -26.41
N MET A 391 24.49 33.76 -26.35
CA MET A 391 23.78 34.84 -27.05
C MET A 391 23.97 36.18 -26.32
N ASP A 392 23.94 36.18 -24.98
CA ASP A 392 24.20 37.39 -24.17
C ASP A 392 25.67 37.87 -24.28
N GLY A 393 26.59 37.00 -24.67
CA GLY A 393 28.01 37.33 -24.90
C GLY A 393 28.34 37.81 -26.32
N LEU A 394 27.36 37.88 -27.22
CA LEU A 394 27.52 38.39 -28.60
C LEU A 394 26.98 39.83 -28.77
N ASP A 395 26.37 40.40 -27.73
CA ASP A 395 25.89 41.80 -27.67
C ASP A 395 26.87 42.74 -26.91
N GLN A 396 28.12 42.30 -26.69
CA GLN A 396 29.27 43.14 -26.30
C GLN A 396 30.30 43.15 -27.42
#